data_AF-A0A4U5N4Z4-F1
#
_entry.id   AF-A0A4U5N4Z4-F1
#
_cell.length_a   1.000
_cell.length_b   1.000
_cell.length_c   1.000
_cell.angle_alpha   90.00
_cell.angle_beta   90.00
_cell.angle_gamma   90.00
#
_symmetry.space_group_name_H-M   'P 1'
#
loop_
_entity.id
_entity.type
_entity.pdbx_description
1 polymer ?
#
loop_
_entity_poly.entity_id
_entity_poly.type
_entity_poly.pdbx_seq_one_letter_code
_entity_poly.pdbx_strand_id
1 'polypeptide(L)'
;MHVINDKKEEKRPNISSEERRNLFIYLRRLSRDLRADISTLGTAANYLHKLLRRDISKKVCHYTLATSCLIVAADVCEDRGFNKRDVINVSHAILHPGKSPLPVDQPLFWEMRKSMINVAHLIFREMKYKLKCDLELPPLKSARMKLERRRRNSQTVQN
;
A
#
# COMPACT_ATOMS: atom_id res chain seq x y z
N MET A 1 9.72 -12.99 33.38
CA MET A 1 9.96 -12.31 32.08
C MET A 1 9.97 -13.37 30.98
N HIS A 2 8.85 -13.57 30.30
CA HIS A 2 8.80 -14.49 29.16
C HIS A 2 9.41 -13.82 27.94
N VAL A 3 10.63 -14.25 27.60
CA VAL A 3 11.27 -13.95 26.32
C VAL A 3 10.42 -14.64 25.25
N ILE A 4 9.58 -13.87 24.56
CA ILE A 4 8.84 -14.36 23.39
C ILE A 4 9.89 -14.64 22.32
N ASN A 5 10.15 -15.93 22.13
CA ASN A 5 11.02 -16.46 21.10
C ASN A 5 10.37 -16.18 19.73
N ASP A 6 10.71 -15.04 19.11
CA ASP A 6 10.30 -14.64 17.75
C ASP A 6 11.03 -15.54 16.70
N LYS A 7 10.89 -16.87 16.82
CA LYS A 7 11.17 -17.79 15.72
C LYS A 7 10.11 -17.50 14.65
N LYS A 8 10.44 -16.61 13.72
CA LYS A 8 9.68 -16.37 12.50
C LYS A 8 9.67 -17.65 11.68
N GLU A 9 8.69 -18.52 11.91
CA GLU A 9 8.21 -19.40 10.85
C GLU A 9 7.80 -18.49 9.69
N GLU A 10 8.58 -18.52 8.62
CA GLU A 10 8.24 -17.84 7.38
C GLU A 10 7.12 -18.64 6.69
N LYS A 11 5.90 -18.51 7.26
CA LYS A 11 4.72 -19.19 6.75
C LYS A 11 4.46 -18.76 5.31
N ARG A 12 4.20 -19.74 4.46
CA ARG A 12 3.78 -19.50 3.07
C ARG A 12 2.52 -18.60 3.10
N PRO A 13 2.40 -17.65 2.16
CA PRO A 13 1.21 -16.81 2.07
C PRO A 13 -0.02 -17.71 1.95
N ASN A 14 -1.10 -17.35 2.65
CA ASN A 14 -2.31 -18.17 2.73
C ASN A 14 -3.18 -18.11 1.45
N ILE A 15 -2.62 -17.67 0.32
CA ILE A 15 -3.36 -17.38 -0.91
C ILE A 15 -2.66 -17.97 -2.13
N SER A 16 -3.43 -18.24 -3.19
CA SER A 16 -2.87 -18.69 -4.46
C SER A 16 -1.92 -17.63 -5.04
N SER A 17 -0.94 -18.08 -5.83
CA SER A 17 -0.02 -17.19 -6.53
C SER A 17 -0.75 -16.24 -7.49
N GLU A 18 -1.86 -16.70 -8.08
CA GLU A 18 -2.69 -15.90 -8.98
C GLU A 18 -3.47 -14.81 -8.23
N GLU A 19 -4.13 -15.17 -7.13
CA GLU A 19 -4.84 -14.21 -6.26
C GLU A 19 -3.88 -13.15 -5.74
N ARG A 20 -2.68 -13.57 -5.32
CA ARG A 20 -1.62 -12.67 -4.88
C ARG A 20 -1.27 -11.67 -5.97
N ARG A 21 -1.06 -12.15 -7.21
CA ARG A 21 -0.77 -11.29 -8.35
C ARG A 21 -1.91 -10.29 -8.59
N ASN A 22 -3.15 -10.75 -8.58
CA ASN A 22 -4.33 -9.91 -8.79
C ASN A 22 -4.46 -8.82 -7.69
N LEU A 23 -4.14 -9.16 -6.45
CA LEU A 23 -4.09 -8.20 -5.33
C LEU A 23 -3.05 -7.10 -5.53
N PHE A 24 -1.84 -7.43 -5.97
CA PHE A 24 -0.81 -6.42 -6.25
C PHE A 24 -1.15 -5.58 -7.49
N ILE A 25 -1.79 -6.18 -8.50
CA ILE A 25 -2.31 -5.43 -9.66
C ILE A 25 -3.40 -4.44 -9.22
N TYR A 26 -4.33 -4.90 -8.38
CA TYR A 26 -5.36 -4.07 -7.77
C TYR A 26 -4.75 -2.91 -6.98
N LEU A 27 -3.81 -3.19 -6.09
CA LEU A 27 -3.15 -2.17 -5.27
C LEU A 27 -2.45 -1.13 -6.15
N ARG A 28 -1.72 -1.56 -7.19
CA ARG A 28 -1.07 -0.67 -8.15
C ARG A 28 -2.07 0.23 -8.87
N ARG A 29 -3.20 -0.34 -9.31
CA ARG A 29 -4.26 0.40 -10.00
C ARG A 29 -4.89 1.43 -9.09
N LEU A 30 -5.22 1.04 -7.85
CA LEU A 30 -5.77 1.92 -6.83
C LEU A 30 -4.83 3.10 -6.55
N SER A 31 -3.53 2.85 -6.33
CA SER A 31 -2.54 3.91 -6.10
C SER A 31 -2.40 4.86 -7.30
N ARG A 32 -2.43 4.34 -8.53
CA ARG A 32 -2.38 5.16 -9.75
C ARG A 32 -3.60 6.06 -9.87
N ASP A 33 -4.79 5.51 -9.69
CA ASP A 33 -6.05 6.24 -9.86
C ASP A 33 -6.22 7.30 -8.75
N LEU A 34 -5.64 7.09 -7.57
CA LEU A 34 -5.53 8.06 -6.47
C LEU A 34 -4.32 9.00 -6.58
N ARG A 35 -3.44 8.83 -7.57
CA ARG A 35 -2.19 9.59 -7.73
C ARG A 35 -1.27 9.57 -6.50
N ALA A 36 -1.26 8.45 -5.78
CA ALA A 36 -0.38 8.27 -4.61
C ALA A 36 1.10 8.24 -5.03
N ASP A 37 1.98 8.69 -4.14
CA ASP A 37 3.42 8.64 -4.41
C ASP A 37 3.93 7.18 -4.52
N ILE A 38 5.02 7.00 -5.24
CA ILE A 38 5.68 5.70 -5.43
C ILE A 38 6.18 5.16 -4.09
N SER A 39 6.61 6.04 -3.18
CA SER A 39 6.99 5.66 -1.81
C SER A 39 5.80 5.07 -1.05
N THR A 40 4.62 5.69 -1.16
CA THR A 40 3.36 5.23 -0.57
C THR A 40 2.98 3.84 -1.10
N LEU A 41 2.99 3.65 -2.43
CA LEU A 41 2.70 2.36 -3.05
C LEU A 41 3.68 1.27 -2.60
N GLY A 42 4.98 1.58 -2.58
CA GLY A 42 6.01 0.63 -2.19
C GLY A 42 5.88 0.19 -0.72
N THR A 43 5.59 1.15 0.16
CA THR A 43 5.32 0.91 1.58
C THR A 43 4.07 0.06 1.77
N ALA A 44 2.97 0.39 1.09
CA ALA A 44 1.73 -0.38 1.12
C ALA A 44 1.92 -1.82 0.61
N ALA A 45 2.68 -2.00 -0.47
CA ALA A 45 3.00 -3.31 -1.03
C ALA A 45 3.80 -4.16 -0.04
N ASN A 46 4.76 -3.56 0.68
CA ASN A 46 5.53 -4.24 1.72
C ASN A 46 4.63 -4.67 2.90
N TYR A 47 3.71 -3.81 3.33
CA TYR A 47 2.74 -4.17 4.38
C TYR A 47 1.85 -5.33 3.96
N LEU A 48 1.24 -5.23 2.78
CA LEU A 48 0.38 -6.29 2.25
C LEU A 48 1.14 -7.61 2.15
N HIS A 49 2.37 -7.59 1.64
CA HIS A 49 3.21 -8.79 1.55
C HIS A 49 3.43 -9.46 2.92
N LYS A 50 3.72 -8.67 3.95
CA LYS A 50 3.93 -9.17 5.32
C LYS A 50 2.63 -9.69 5.94
N LEU A 51 1.51 -9.00 5.73
CA LEU A 51 0.22 -9.34 6.33
C LEU A 51 -0.42 -10.59 5.70
N LEU A 52 -0.17 -10.85 4.42
CA LEU A 52 -0.62 -12.08 3.73
C LEU A 52 -0.02 -13.37 4.31
N ARG A 53 1.07 -13.27 5.09
CA ARG A 53 1.69 -14.40 5.80
C ARG A 53 1.19 -14.55 7.24
N ARG A 54 0.28 -13.68 7.67
CA ARG A 54 -0.26 -13.66 9.04
C ARG A 54 -1.72 -14.08 9.07
N ASP A 55 -2.20 -14.41 10.26
CA ASP A 55 -3.59 -14.87 10.46
C ASP A 55 -4.65 -13.80 10.17
N ILE A 56 -4.27 -12.51 10.14
CA ILE A 56 -5.17 -11.42 9.72
C ILE A 56 -5.70 -11.63 8.29
N SER A 57 -4.89 -12.22 7.40
CA SER A 57 -5.30 -12.51 6.02
C SER A 57 -6.48 -13.48 5.94
N LYS A 58 -6.64 -14.37 6.93
CA LYS A 58 -7.77 -15.32 6.99
C LYS A 58 -9.07 -14.68 7.48
N LYS A 59 -8.98 -13.57 8.22
CA LYS A 59 -10.11 -12.96 8.91
C LYS A 59 -10.72 -11.79 8.15
N VAL A 60 -9.95 -11.18 7.25
CA VAL A 60 -10.33 -9.95 6.54
C VAL A 60 -10.23 -10.20 5.05
N CYS A 61 -11.21 -9.68 4.29
CA CYS A 61 -11.14 -9.68 2.83
C CYS A 61 -9.82 -9.05 2.34
N HIS A 62 -9.11 -9.75 1.44
CA HIS A 62 -7.79 -9.32 0.99
C HIS A 62 -7.81 -7.95 0.29
N TYR A 63 -8.88 -7.61 -0.44
CA TYR A 63 -9.01 -6.30 -1.08
C TYR A 63 -9.17 -5.19 -0.05
N THR A 64 -9.99 -5.40 0.98
CA THR A 64 -10.11 -4.45 2.11
C THR A 64 -8.77 -4.30 2.83
N LEU A 65 -8.06 -5.41 3.05
CA LEU A 65 -6.73 -5.39 3.65
C LEU A 65 -5.74 -4.57 2.80
N ALA A 66 -5.71 -4.78 1.48
CA ALA A 66 -4.84 -4.04 0.56
C ALA A 66 -5.16 -2.53 0.56
N THR A 67 -6.44 -2.17 0.53
CA THR A 67 -6.89 -0.77 0.59
C THR A 67 -6.52 -0.11 1.91
N SER A 68 -6.74 -0.79 3.03
CA SER A 68 -6.31 -0.30 4.35
C SER A 68 -4.79 -0.19 4.47
N CYS A 69 -4.01 -1.09 3.86
CA CYS A 69 -2.54 -0.96 3.80
C CYS A 69 -2.12 0.33 3.08
N LEU A 70 -2.82 0.71 2.01
CA LEU A 70 -2.55 1.94 1.29
C LEU A 70 -2.87 3.18 2.13
N ILE A 71 -3.98 3.17 2.85
CA ILE A 71 -4.36 4.27 3.77
C ILE A 71 -3.28 4.44 4.85
N VAL A 72 -2.87 3.34 5.49
CA VAL A 72 -1.82 3.38 6.53
C VAL A 72 -0.48 3.85 5.95
N ALA A 73 -0.12 3.38 4.75
CA ALA A 73 1.11 3.82 4.10
C ALA A 73 1.07 5.32 3.76
N ALA A 74 -0.06 5.85 3.29
CA ALA A 74 -0.21 7.27 2.99
C ALA A 74 -0.08 8.13 4.26
N ASP A 75 -0.66 7.69 5.38
CA ASP A 75 -0.52 8.36 6.67
C ASP A 75 0.94 8.36 7.16
N VAL A 76 1.68 7.25 6.98
CA VAL A 76 3.08 7.11 7.41
C VAL A 76 4.06 7.87 6.52
N CYS A 77 3.79 7.92 5.21
CA CYS A 77 4.60 8.64 4.23
C CYS A 77 4.24 10.12 4.12
N GLU A 78 3.25 10.59 4.90
CA GLU A 78 2.72 11.96 4.86
C GLU A 78 2.31 12.41 3.44
N ASP A 79 1.64 11.52 2.70
CA ASP A 79 1.24 11.76 1.31
C ASP A 79 0.11 12.80 1.24
N ARG A 80 0.49 14.07 1.02
CA ARG A 80 -0.44 15.22 1.00
C ARG A 80 -1.48 15.15 -0.12
N GLY A 81 -1.24 14.37 -1.18
CA GLY A 81 -2.19 14.18 -2.28
C GLY A 81 -3.29 13.18 -1.97
N PHE A 82 -3.19 12.47 -0.84
CA PHE A 82 -4.02 11.30 -0.57
C PHE A 82 -5.31 11.66 0.20
N ASN A 83 -6.45 11.53 -0.47
CA ASN A 83 -7.75 11.74 0.15
C ASN A 83 -8.45 10.41 0.51
N LYS A 84 -8.65 10.17 1.80
CA LYS A 84 -9.29 8.95 2.33
C LYS A 84 -10.72 8.73 1.81
N ARG A 85 -11.45 9.78 1.43
CA ARG A 85 -12.80 9.66 0.86
C ARG A 85 -12.74 9.03 -0.54
N ASP A 86 -11.79 9.48 -1.35
CA ASP A 86 -11.64 9.03 -2.73
C ASP A 86 -11.19 7.57 -2.78
N VAL A 87 -10.45 7.10 -1.77
CA VAL A 87 -10.04 5.69 -1.64
C VAL A 87 -11.22 4.74 -1.70
N ILE A 88 -12.31 5.05 -0.99
CA ILE A 88 -13.50 4.18 -0.94
C ILE A 88 -14.17 4.15 -2.32
N ASN A 89 -14.33 5.31 -2.95
CA ASN A 89 -14.98 5.44 -4.24
C ASN A 89 -14.17 4.77 -5.36
N VAL A 90 -12.87 5.01 -5.41
CA VAL A 90 -11.97 4.40 -6.40
C VAL A 90 -11.87 2.89 -6.18
N SER A 91 -11.74 2.44 -4.92
CA SER A 91 -11.78 1.01 -4.58
C SER A 91 -13.06 0.35 -5.08
N HIS A 92 -14.22 0.97 -4.83
CA HIS A 92 -15.51 0.46 -5.28
C HIS A 92 -15.61 0.44 -6.81
N ALA A 93 -15.17 1.48 -7.50
CA ALA A 93 -15.18 1.57 -8.96
C ALA A 93 -14.27 0.51 -9.62
N ILE A 94 -13.13 0.17 -9.01
CA ILE A 94 -12.24 -0.89 -9.50
C ILE A 94 -12.86 -2.27 -9.31
N LEU A 95 -13.49 -2.53 -8.16
CA LEU A 95 -14.08 -3.83 -7.83
C LEU A 95 -15.43 -4.09 -8.51
N HIS A 96 -16.19 -3.02 -8.81
CA HIS A 96 -17.50 -3.10 -9.42
C HIS A 96 -17.58 -2.19 -10.66
N PRO A 97 -16.91 -2.57 -11.77
CA PRO A 97 -16.96 -1.79 -12.99
C PRO A 97 -18.41 -1.64 -13.48
N GLY A 98 -18.79 -0.43 -13.88
CA GLY A 98 -20.12 -0.12 -14.41
C GLY A 98 -21.20 0.24 -13.36
N LYS A 99 -20.90 0.15 -12.06
CA LYS A 99 -21.79 0.69 -11.02
C LYS A 99 -21.49 2.16 -10.76
N SER A 100 -22.54 2.94 -10.47
CA SER A 100 -22.38 4.34 -10.05
C SER A 100 -21.49 4.45 -8.80
N PRO A 101 -20.73 5.54 -8.65
CA PRO A 101 -19.99 5.83 -7.43
C PRO A 101 -20.90 5.76 -6.19
N LEU A 102 -20.34 5.30 -5.06
CA LEU A 102 -21.06 5.25 -3.80
C LEU A 102 -21.44 6.66 -3.36
N PRO A 103 -22.73 6.98 -3.21
CA PRO A 103 -23.16 8.26 -2.69
C PRO A 103 -22.77 8.39 -1.21
N VAL A 104 -22.26 9.57 -0.82
CA VAL A 104 -21.75 9.82 0.55
C VAL A 104 -22.89 9.82 1.59
N ASP A 105 -24.10 10.11 1.16
CA ASP A 105 -25.33 10.09 1.94
C ASP A 105 -25.84 8.66 2.22
N GLN A 106 -25.30 7.64 1.55
CA GLN A 106 -25.72 6.27 1.79
C GLN A 106 -25.06 5.68 3.05
N PRO A 107 -25.81 4.94 3.89
CA PRO A 107 -25.27 4.26 5.08
C PRO A 107 -24.09 3.32 4.77
N LEU A 108 -24.12 2.67 3.61
CA LEU A 108 -23.10 1.71 3.19
C LEU A 108 -21.71 2.36 3.09
N PHE A 109 -21.62 3.61 2.63
CA PHE A 109 -20.34 4.33 2.55
C PHE A 109 -19.70 4.46 3.94
N TRP A 110 -20.49 4.83 4.95
CA TRP A 110 -20.03 5.03 6.32
C TRP A 110 -19.60 3.72 6.99
N GLU A 111 -20.34 2.64 6.75
CA GLU A 111 -19.96 1.31 7.25
C GLU A 111 -18.67 0.79 6.60
N MET A 112 -18.51 0.98 5.29
CA MET A 112 -17.26 0.64 4.60
C MET A 112 -16.08 1.44 5.15
N ARG A 113 -16.26 2.76 5.35
CA ARG A 113 -15.24 3.62 5.94
C ARG A 113 -14.84 3.15 7.33
N LYS A 114 -15.83 2.86 8.20
CA LYS A 114 -15.61 2.37 9.56
C LYS A 114 -14.84 1.05 9.56
N SER A 115 -15.21 0.12 8.67
CA SER A 115 -14.51 -1.15 8.49
C SER A 115 -13.04 -0.95 8.07
N MET A 116 -12.78 -0.08 7.09
CA MET A 116 -11.41 0.22 6.65
C MET A 116 -10.55 0.84 7.75
N ILE A 117 -11.12 1.73 8.57
CA ILE A 117 -10.45 2.34 9.72
C ILE A 117 -10.12 1.27 10.78
N ASN A 118 -11.07 0.36 11.07
CA ASN A 118 -10.83 -0.73 12.01
C ASN A 118 -9.72 -1.67 11.54
N VAL A 119 -9.70 -2.01 10.24
CA VAL A 119 -8.62 -2.80 9.64
C VAL A 119 -7.29 -2.04 9.68
N ALA A 120 -7.28 -0.73 9.47
CA ALA A 120 -6.07 0.09 9.61
C ALA A 120 -5.49 0.01 11.03
N HIS A 121 -6.33 0.10 12.07
CA HIS A 121 -5.91 -0.11 13.46
C HIS A 121 -5.34 -1.52 13.71
N LEU A 122 -5.95 -2.55 13.10
CA LEU A 122 -5.41 -3.90 13.15
C LEU A 122 -4.03 -3.98 12.48
N ILE A 123 -3.83 -3.31 11.34
CA ILE A 123 -2.54 -3.26 10.65
C ILE A 123 -1.47 -2.62 11.55
N PHE A 124 -1.77 -1.50 12.22
CA PHE A 124 -0.83 -0.89 13.17
C PHE A 124 -0.38 -1.88 14.26
N ARG A 125 -1.35 -2.61 14.84
CA ARG A 125 -1.10 -3.62 15.88
C ARG A 125 -0.28 -4.79 15.35
N GLU A 126 -0.62 -5.32 14.18
CA GLU A 126 0.14 -6.40 13.55
C GLU A 126 1.57 -5.95 13.25
N MET A 127 1.75 -4.75 12.71
CA MET A 127 3.08 -4.22 12.42
C MET A 127 3.88 -3.87 13.68
N LYS A 128 3.32 -4.05 14.89
CA LYS A 128 3.94 -3.68 16.19
C LYS A 128 4.44 -2.22 16.15
N TYR A 129 3.72 -1.33 15.45
CA TYR A 129 4.10 0.07 15.18
C TYR A 129 5.46 0.26 14.46
N LYS A 130 6.06 -0.80 13.91
CA LYS A 130 7.25 -0.74 13.06
C LYS A 130 6.85 -0.47 11.60
N LEU A 131 6.46 0.77 11.35
CA LEU A 131 5.86 1.21 10.09
C LEU A 131 6.88 1.78 9.11
N LYS A 132 8.04 2.24 9.59
CA LYS A 132 9.05 2.79 8.70
C LYS A 132 9.49 1.71 7.71
N CYS A 133 9.08 1.87 6.46
CA CYS A 133 9.60 1.10 5.36
C CYS A 133 10.72 1.95 4.78
N ASP A 134 11.96 1.62 5.10
CA ASP A 134 13.14 2.16 4.42
C ASP A 134 13.19 1.58 2.99
N LEU A 135 12.11 1.78 2.22
CA LEU A 135 12.15 1.69 0.77
C LEU A 135 12.77 2.99 0.27
N GLU A 136 13.92 3.32 0.83
CA GLU A 136 14.75 4.31 0.20
C GLU A 136 15.10 3.68 -1.17
N LEU A 137 15.00 4.47 -2.24
CA LEU A 137 15.57 4.13 -3.53
C LEU A 137 17.02 4.71 -3.68
N PRO A 138 17.93 4.73 -2.68
CA PRO A 138 19.16 5.50 -2.74
C PRO A 138 20.12 4.97 -3.80
N PRO A 139 20.18 3.65 -4.14
CA PRO A 139 20.94 3.23 -5.32
C PRO A 139 20.40 3.89 -6.59
N LEU A 140 19.08 4.00 -6.74
CA LEU A 140 18.42 4.59 -7.90
C LEU A 140 18.56 6.13 -7.94
N LYS A 141 18.43 6.82 -6.80
CA LYS A 141 18.64 8.27 -6.71
C LYS A 141 20.10 8.63 -6.96
N SER A 142 21.04 7.88 -6.39
CA SER A 142 22.48 8.07 -6.63
C SER A 142 22.87 7.72 -8.06
N ALA A 143 22.30 6.65 -8.64
CA ALA A 143 22.49 6.30 -10.06
C ALA A 143 21.92 7.37 -10.99
N ARG A 144 20.72 7.90 -10.70
CA ARG A 144 20.12 9.03 -11.44
C ARG A 144 21.01 10.27 -11.37
N MET A 145 21.50 10.64 -10.19
CA MET A 145 22.45 11.75 -10.03
C MET A 145 23.75 11.53 -10.83
N LYS A 146 24.29 10.31 -10.86
CA LYS A 146 25.47 9.97 -11.66
C LYS A 146 25.21 10.10 -13.16
N LEU A 147 24.04 9.65 -13.64
CA LEU A 147 23.60 9.79 -15.04
C LEU A 147 23.39 11.26 -15.45
N GLU A 148 22.73 12.05 -14.61
CA GLU A 148 22.52 13.49 -14.79
C GLU A 148 23.84 14.27 -14.85
N ARG A 149 24.85 13.86 -14.04
CA ARG A 149 26.20 14.42 -14.11
C ARG A 149 26.91 14.06 -15.42
N ARG A 150 26.81 12.80 -15.87
CA ARG A 150 27.38 12.38 -17.16
C ARG A 150 26.76 13.13 -18.34
N ARG A 151 25.43 13.30 -18.34
CA ARG A 151 24.71 14.03 -19.40
C ARG A 151 25.11 15.50 -19.47
N ARG A 152 25.30 16.17 -18.32
CA ARG A 152 25.83 17.54 -18.27
C ARG A 152 27.25 17.62 -18.81
N ASN A 153 28.14 16.74 -18.38
CA ASN A 153 29.53 16.74 -18.84
C ASN A 153 29.66 16.46 -20.34
N SER A 154 28.77 15.67 -20.95
CA SER A 154 28.78 15.45 -22.40
C SER A 154 28.32 16.67 -23.22
N GLN A 155 27.49 17.55 -22.64
CA GLN A 155 27.06 18.80 -23.30
C GLN A 155 28.13 19.90 -23.22
N THR A 156 28.98 19.89 -22.18
CA THR A 156 30.08 20.85 -22.04
C THR A 156 31.27 20.56 -22.96
N VAL A 157 31.38 19.36 -23.53
CA VAL A 157 32.49 18.94 -24.40
C VAL A 157 32.22 19.23 -25.89
N GLN A 158 30.98 19.59 -26.25
CA GLN A 158 30.57 19.92 -27.63
C GLN A 158 30.49 21.42 -27.92
N ASN A 159 30.83 22.28 -26.95
CA ASN A 159 30.92 23.74 -27.11
C ASN A 159 32.37 24.21 -27.02
#